data_AF-A0A2P7S073-F1
#
_entry.id   AF-A0A2P7S073-F1
#
_cell.length_a   1.000
_cell.length_b   1.000
_cell.length_c   1.000
_cell.angle_alpha   90.00
_cell.angle_beta   90.00
_cell.angle_gamma   90.00
#
_symmetry.space_group_name_H-M   'P 1'
#
loop_
_entity.id
_entity.type
_entity.pdbx_description
1 polymer ?
#
loop_
_entity_poly.entity_id
_entity_poly.type
_entity_poly.pdbx_seq_one_letter_code
_entity_poly.pdbx_strand_id
1 'polypeptide(L)'
;MSRPKGQLDAILDGLGIRLVPIYRRRAAAQSHARGTMHEIRNQYGDGHLIFVLRCIKQTKNNRDELWSETIGAISDILIQRPDWALERAGDVLEAFDQIPLGVLRGKAVARRPWPVRGSLRILIYESLEPILDEPEQRLAV
;
A
#
# COMPACT_ATOMS: atom_id res chain seq x y z
N MET A 1 -21.41 -22.77 12.98
CA MET A 1 -21.79 -21.34 12.89
C MET A 1 -20.51 -20.53 12.63
N SER A 2 -20.40 -19.86 11.48
CA SER A 2 -19.23 -19.02 11.18
C SER A 2 -19.20 -17.85 12.16
N ARG A 3 -18.03 -17.56 12.75
CA ARG A 3 -17.84 -16.33 13.55
C ARG A 3 -18.34 -15.12 12.74
N PRO A 4 -18.97 -14.12 13.39
CA PRO A 4 -19.36 -12.89 12.71
C PRO A 4 -18.12 -12.31 12.01
N LYS A 5 -18.27 -11.90 10.76
CA LYS A 5 -17.16 -11.28 10.00
C LYS A 5 -16.66 -10.07 10.79
N GLY A 6 -15.36 -10.01 11.06
CA GLY A 6 -14.79 -8.83 11.70
C GLY A 6 -14.94 -7.62 10.78
N GLN A 7 -15.00 -6.41 11.35
CA GLN A 7 -15.09 -5.17 10.57
C GLN A 7 -13.95 -5.04 9.54
N LEU A 8 -12.75 -5.55 9.85
CA LEU A 8 -11.66 -5.67 8.89
C LEU A 8 -12.04 -6.56 7.69
N ASP A 9 -12.61 -7.74 7.93
CA ASP A 9 -12.99 -8.65 6.85
C ASP A 9 -14.08 -8.02 5.95
N ALA A 10 -14.99 -7.22 6.51
CA ALA A 10 -16.00 -6.49 5.74
C ALA A 10 -15.39 -5.42 4.82
N ILE A 11 -14.41 -4.65 5.32
CA ILE A 11 -13.66 -3.67 4.52
C ILE A 11 -12.92 -4.37 3.38
N LEU A 12 -12.22 -5.45 3.70
CA LEU A 12 -11.43 -6.19 2.73
C LEU A 12 -12.31 -6.86 1.66
N ASP A 13 -13.46 -7.41 2.05
CA ASP A 13 -14.45 -7.94 1.11
C ASP A 13 -14.95 -6.85 0.14
N GLY A 14 -15.22 -5.63 0.62
CA GLY A 14 -15.58 -4.48 -0.23
C GLY A 14 -14.47 -4.08 -1.22
N LEU A 15 -13.22 -4.35 -0.87
CA LEU A 15 -12.07 -4.17 -1.75
C LEU A 15 -11.74 -5.42 -2.57
N GLY A 16 -12.48 -6.52 -2.44
CA GLY A 16 -12.20 -7.79 -3.11
C GLY A 16 -10.89 -8.45 -2.67
N ILE A 17 -10.42 -8.16 -1.47
CA ILE A 17 -9.19 -8.71 -0.88
C ILE A 17 -9.57 -9.79 0.13
N ARG A 18 -8.91 -10.95 0.05
CA ARG A 18 -9.16 -12.05 1.00
C ARG A 18 -7.93 -12.34 1.86
N LEU A 19 -8.12 -12.33 3.18
CA LEU A 19 -7.10 -12.80 4.10
C LEU A 19 -7.05 -14.33 4.13
N VAL A 20 -5.86 -14.88 3.92
CA VAL A 20 -5.61 -16.32 3.95
C VAL A 20 -4.59 -16.67 5.03
N PRO A 21 -4.69 -17.84 5.69
CA PRO A 21 -3.70 -18.29 6.66
C PRO A 21 -2.33 -18.53 6.02
N ILE A 22 -1.24 -18.32 6.77
CA ILE A 22 0.15 -18.41 6.28
C ILE A 22 0.49 -19.78 5.69
N TYR A 23 -0.12 -20.86 6.18
CA TYR A 23 0.10 -22.22 5.68
C TYR A 23 -0.53 -22.48 4.29
N ARG A 24 -1.38 -21.58 3.78
CA ARG A 24 -2.03 -21.72 2.48
C ARG A 24 -1.30 -20.86 1.45
N ARG A 25 -0.99 -21.43 0.28
CA ARG A 25 -0.44 -20.64 -0.84
C ARG A 25 -1.40 -19.51 -1.21
N ARG A 26 -0.87 -18.29 -1.22
CA ARG A 26 -1.56 -17.07 -1.64
C ARG A 26 -1.82 -17.09 -3.15
N ALA A 27 -3.07 -16.82 -3.54
CA ALA A 27 -3.45 -16.53 -4.92
C ALA A 27 -3.63 -15.01 -5.13
N ALA A 28 -4.02 -14.61 -6.34
CA ALA A 28 -4.27 -13.21 -6.66
C ALA A 28 -5.34 -12.59 -5.74
N ALA A 29 -5.16 -11.31 -5.39
CA ALA A 29 -6.01 -10.56 -4.45
C ALA A 29 -6.14 -11.20 -3.04
N GLN A 30 -5.16 -12.03 -2.64
CA GLN A 30 -5.09 -12.60 -1.30
C GLN A 30 -3.91 -12.03 -0.52
N SER A 31 -4.00 -12.00 0.81
CA SER A 31 -2.90 -11.56 1.68
C SER A 31 -2.81 -12.36 2.96
N HIS A 32 -1.60 -12.49 3.50
CA HIS A 32 -1.34 -12.99 4.85
C HIS A 32 -1.22 -11.84 5.88
N ALA A 33 -1.20 -10.59 5.43
CA ALA A 33 -0.85 -9.42 6.24
C ALA A 33 -1.99 -8.95 7.17
N ARG A 34 -2.71 -9.90 7.81
CA ARG A 34 -3.81 -9.60 8.74
C ARG A 34 -3.31 -8.72 9.90
N GLY A 35 -2.15 -9.03 10.47
CA GLY A 35 -1.55 -8.27 11.58
C GLY A 35 -1.30 -6.81 11.20
N THR A 36 -0.55 -6.59 10.11
CA THR A 36 -0.24 -5.24 9.60
C THR A 36 -1.50 -4.42 9.27
N MET A 37 -2.49 -5.03 8.62
CA MET A 37 -3.75 -4.33 8.32
C MET A 37 -4.53 -3.98 9.59
N HIS A 38 -4.53 -4.86 10.61
CA HIS A 38 -5.12 -4.56 11.91
C HIS A 38 -4.41 -3.42 12.63
N GLU A 39 -3.07 -3.42 12.64
CA GLU A 39 -2.25 -2.37 13.26
C GLU A 39 -2.54 -1.01 12.62
N ILE A 40 -2.44 -0.92 11.29
CA ILE A 40 -2.70 0.32 10.53
C ILE A 40 -4.12 0.82 10.80
N ARG A 41 -5.11 -0.08 10.77
CA ARG A 41 -6.51 0.27 11.05
C ARG A 41 -6.70 0.80 12.47
N ASN A 42 -6.12 0.13 13.46
CA ASN A 42 -6.26 0.53 14.86
C ASN A 42 -5.56 1.88 15.13
N GLN A 43 -4.47 2.16 14.41
CA GLN A 43 -3.67 3.37 14.62
C GLN A 43 -4.17 4.58 13.81
N TYR A 44 -4.62 4.38 12.57
CA TYR A 44 -4.92 5.46 11.61
C TYR A 44 -6.37 5.43 11.09
N GLY A 45 -7.16 4.42 11.48
CA GLY A 45 -8.56 4.29 11.12
C GLY A 45 -8.82 3.55 9.80
N ASP A 46 -10.11 3.29 9.57
CA ASP A 46 -10.59 2.50 8.42
C ASP A 46 -10.32 3.21 7.08
N GLY A 47 -10.50 4.54 7.03
CA GLY A 47 -10.32 5.34 5.81
C GLY A 47 -8.89 5.28 5.30
N HIS A 48 -7.90 5.41 6.19
CA HIS A 48 -6.49 5.31 5.84
C HIS A 48 -6.12 3.93 5.30
N LEU A 49 -6.57 2.86 5.98
CA LEU A 49 -6.34 1.49 5.49
C LEU A 49 -6.97 1.29 4.10
N ILE A 50 -8.19 1.75 3.88
CA ILE A 50 -8.86 1.66 2.59
C ILE A 50 -8.03 2.35 1.50
N PHE A 51 -7.52 3.54 1.80
CA PHE A 51 -6.73 4.31 0.84
C PHE A 51 -5.42 3.60 0.47
N VAL A 52 -4.65 3.14 1.48
CA VAL A 52 -3.43 2.33 1.28
C VAL A 52 -3.71 1.11 0.38
N LEU A 53 -4.79 0.38 0.63
CA LEU A 53 -5.12 -0.81 -0.13
C LEU A 53 -5.60 -0.50 -1.56
N ARG A 54 -6.21 0.67 -1.78
CA ARG A 54 -6.58 1.15 -3.13
C ARG A 54 -5.33 1.46 -3.96
N CYS A 55 -4.31 2.09 -3.37
CA CYS A 55 -3.01 2.33 -4.04
C CYS A 55 -2.36 1.05 -4.57
N ILE A 56 -2.62 -0.10 -3.95
CA ILE A 56 -2.11 -1.39 -4.43
C ILE A 56 -3.06 -2.01 -5.47
N LYS A 57 -4.35 -2.12 -5.12
CA LYS A 57 -5.33 -2.95 -5.86
C LYS A 57 -5.85 -2.30 -7.13
N GLN A 58 -5.96 -0.98 -7.19
CA GLN A 58 -6.51 -0.30 -8.38
C GLN A 58 -5.51 -0.28 -9.55
N THR A 59 -4.23 -0.48 -9.26
CA THR A 59 -3.18 -0.51 -10.27
C THR A 59 -3.15 -1.83 -11.02
N LYS A 60 -3.16 -1.77 -12.36
CA LYS A 60 -3.26 -2.96 -13.23
C LYS A 60 -2.08 -3.92 -13.03
N ASN A 61 -0.91 -3.40 -12.65
CA ASN A 61 0.34 -4.15 -12.54
C ASN A 61 0.67 -4.62 -11.11
N ASN A 62 0.03 -4.07 -10.06
CA ASN A 62 0.44 -4.36 -8.66
C ASN A 62 -0.62 -5.08 -7.82
N ARG A 63 -1.67 -5.64 -8.44
CA ARG A 63 -2.79 -6.30 -7.73
C ARG A 63 -2.39 -7.41 -6.75
N ASP A 64 -1.23 -8.02 -6.98
CA ASP A 64 -0.69 -9.10 -6.16
C ASP A 64 0.36 -8.65 -5.12
N GLU A 65 0.64 -7.34 -5.04
CA GLU A 65 1.60 -6.75 -4.12
C GLU A 65 1.00 -6.47 -2.72
N LEU A 66 0.03 -7.27 -2.30
CA LEU A 66 -0.59 -7.26 -0.97
C LEU A 66 0.31 -7.94 0.08
N TRP A 67 1.55 -7.47 0.21
CA TRP A 67 2.53 -7.91 1.21
C TRP A 67 2.52 -6.98 2.42
N SER A 68 2.85 -7.51 3.60
CA SER A 68 2.95 -6.74 4.85
C SER A 68 3.87 -5.53 4.72
N GLU A 69 5.03 -5.73 4.10
CA GLU A 69 6.05 -4.70 3.92
C GLU A 69 5.61 -3.63 2.94
N THR A 70 4.92 -4.01 1.85
CA THR A 70 4.38 -3.06 0.87
C THR A 70 3.25 -2.22 1.46
N ILE A 71 2.29 -2.88 2.13
CA ILE A 71 1.17 -2.19 2.80
C ILE A 71 1.70 -1.22 3.87
N GLY A 72 2.64 -1.68 4.69
CA GLY A 72 3.28 -0.85 5.71
C GLY A 72 4.06 0.32 5.12
N ALA A 73 4.84 0.10 4.07
CA ALA A 73 5.64 1.16 3.43
C ALA A 73 4.76 2.25 2.81
N ILE A 74 3.67 1.88 2.12
CA ILE A 74 2.72 2.86 1.56
C ILE A 74 2.04 3.63 2.69
N SER A 75 1.61 2.95 3.76
CA SER A 75 1.05 3.62 4.93
C SER A 75 2.02 4.64 5.53
N ASP A 76 3.30 4.30 5.66
CA ASP A 76 4.31 5.22 6.21
C ASP A 76 4.43 6.51 5.38
N ILE A 77 4.43 6.38 4.04
CA ILE A 77 4.54 7.52 3.12
C ILE A 77 3.31 8.42 3.26
N LEU A 78 2.11 7.85 3.25
CA LEU A 78 0.87 8.62 3.32
C LEU A 78 0.70 9.33 4.67
N ILE A 79 1.25 8.77 5.75
CA ILE A 79 1.31 9.45 7.06
C ILE A 79 2.36 10.55 7.06
N GLN A 80 3.49 10.35 6.38
CA GLN A 80 4.55 11.35 6.27
C GLN A 80 4.17 12.53 5.36
N ARG A 81 3.35 12.30 4.34
CA ARG A 81 2.87 13.29 3.35
C ARG A 81 1.35 13.44 3.41
N PRO A 82 0.81 14.09 4.46
CA PRO A 82 -0.63 14.31 4.59
C PRO A 82 -1.17 15.23 3.49
N ASP A 83 -0.35 16.11 2.93
CA ASP A 83 -0.64 16.93 1.75
C ASP A 83 -1.05 16.05 0.55
N TRP A 84 -0.30 14.98 0.28
CA TRP A 84 -0.68 14.00 -0.73
C TRP A 84 -1.93 13.23 -0.33
N ALA A 85 -2.00 12.75 0.92
CA ALA A 85 -3.04 11.83 1.34
C ALA A 85 -4.43 12.46 1.49
N LEU A 86 -4.50 13.73 1.89
CA LEU A 86 -5.75 14.42 2.20
C LEU A 86 -6.24 15.30 1.05
N GLU A 87 -5.33 16.00 0.37
CA GLU A 87 -5.70 17.01 -0.63
C GLU A 87 -5.62 16.46 -2.07
N ARG A 88 -4.73 15.49 -2.30
CA ARG A 88 -4.38 15.00 -3.65
C ARG A 88 -4.58 13.48 -3.79
N ALA A 89 -5.56 12.92 -3.10
CA ALA A 89 -5.80 11.49 -3.07
C ALA A 89 -6.01 10.85 -4.46
N GLY A 90 -6.61 11.60 -5.40
CA GLY A 90 -6.76 11.19 -6.81
C GLY A 90 -5.41 11.05 -7.51
N ASP A 91 -4.60 12.12 -7.50
CA ASP A 91 -3.26 12.16 -8.10
C ASP A 91 -2.36 11.05 -7.55
N VAL A 92 -2.45 10.78 -6.24
CA VAL A 92 -1.69 9.71 -5.60
C VAL A 92 -2.05 8.36 -6.21
N LEU A 93 -3.34 8.06 -6.39
CA LEU A 93 -3.76 6.80 -7.01
C LEU A 93 -3.24 6.69 -8.45
N GLU A 94 -3.29 7.78 -9.22
CA GLU A 94 -2.75 7.85 -10.59
C GLU A 94 -1.22 7.73 -10.63
N ALA A 95 -0.51 8.25 -9.63
CA ALA A 95 0.94 8.09 -9.50
C ALA A 95 1.29 6.63 -9.19
N PHE A 96 0.51 5.97 -8.32
CA PHE A 96 0.70 4.55 -8.02
C PHE A 96 0.45 3.65 -9.24
N ASP A 97 -0.41 4.06 -10.19
CA ASP A 97 -0.61 3.37 -11.46
C ASP A 97 0.65 3.34 -12.35
N GLN A 98 1.53 4.33 -12.19
CA GLN A 98 2.73 4.50 -13.00
C GLN A 98 3.95 3.76 -12.43
N ILE A 99 3.94 3.41 -11.14
CA ILE A 99 5.10 2.79 -10.49
C ILE A 99 4.97 1.25 -10.39
N PRO A 100 6.03 0.49 -10.73
CA PRO A 100 6.01 -0.97 -10.64
C PRO A 100 6.39 -1.46 -9.23
N LEU A 101 5.42 -1.50 -8.30
CA LEU A 101 5.64 -1.88 -6.89
C LEU A 101 6.33 -3.24 -6.74
N GLY A 102 6.00 -4.23 -7.57
CA GLY A 102 6.63 -5.55 -7.52
C GLY A 102 8.13 -5.51 -7.84
N VAL A 103 8.54 -4.66 -8.77
CA VAL A 103 9.96 -4.45 -9.11
C VAL A 103 10.66 -3.74 -7.96
N LEU A 104 10.04 -2.71 -7.37
CA LEU A 104 10.60 -1.98 -6.22
C LEU A 104 10.77 -2.90 -5.01
N ARG A 105 9.78 -3.74 -4.71
CA ARG A 105 9.88 -4.76 -3.65
C ARG A 105 10.98 -5.78 -3.96
N GLY A 106 11.09 -6.25 -5.20
CA GLY A 106 12.17 -7.13 -5.63
C GLY A 106 13.55 -6.52 -5.37
N LYS A 107 13.72 -5.24 -5.69
CA LYS A 107 14.94 -4.48 -5.36
C LYS A 107 15.19 -4.43 -3.86
N ALA A 108 14.18 -4.10 -3.05
CA ALA A 108 14.31 -4.04 -1.59
C ALA A 108 14.68 -5.42 -0.98
N VAL A 109 14.06 -6.50 -1.43
CA VAL A 109 14.36 -7.87 -0.98
C VAL A 109 15.80 -8.27 -1.32
N ALA A 110 16.30 -7.88 -2.50
CA ALA A 110 17.68 -8.16 -2.91
C ALA A 110 18.74 -7.43 -2.06
N ARG A 111 18.35 -6.42 -1.26
CA ARG A 111 19.24 -5.62 -0.40
C ARG A 111 19.27 -6.11 1.06
N ARG A 112 18.72 -7.30 1.33
CA ARG A 112 18.86 -7.95 2.64
C ARG A 112 20.35 -8.03 3.04
N PRO A 113 20.71 -7.83 4.32
CA PRO A 113 19.83 -7.91 5.50
C PRO A 113 19.08 -6.62 5.86
N TRP A 114 19.09 -5.58 5.02
CA TRP A 114 18.35 -4.35 5.31
C TRP A 114 16.84 -4.59 5.48
N PRO A 115 16.16 -3.85 6.38
CA PRO A 115 14.71 -3.98 6.57
C PRO A 115 13.93 -3.68 5.29
N VAL A 116 13.24 -4.68 4.75
CA VAL A 116 12.54 -4.59 3.45
C VAL A 116 11.52 -3.45 3.43
N ARG A 117 10.71 -3.26 4.48
CA ARG A 117 9.76 -2.12 4.59
C ARG A 117 10.49 -0.79 4.50
N GLY A 118 11.60 -0.63 5.22
CA GLY A 118 12.37 0.61 5.25
C GLY A 118 12.99 0.94 3.90
N SER A 119 13.63 -0.03 3.25
CA SER A 119 14.20 0.15 1.91
C SER A 119 13.12 0.37 0.84
N LEU A 120 12.02 -0.38 0.91
CA LEU A 120 10.90 -0.24 -0.03
C LEU A 120 10.23 1.13 0.10
N ARG A 121 10.05 1.63 1.33
CA ARG A 121 9.50 2.96 1.59
C ARG A 121 10.25 4.05 0.84
N ILE A 122 11.58 4.04 0.92
CA ILE A 122 12.42 5.02 0.21
C ILE A 122 12.26 4.88 -1.31
N LEU A 123 12.32 3.65 -1.84
CA LEU A 123 12.17 3.41 -3.27
C LEU A 123 10.81 3.86 -3.83
N ILE A 124 9.73 3.66 -3.07
CA ILE A 124 8.40 4.14 -3.46
C ILE A 124 8.37 5.67 -3.40
N TYR A 125 8.87 6.26 -2.31
CA TYR A 125 8.88 7.72 -2.13
C TYR A 125 9.63 8.42 -3.26
N GLU A 126 10.86 8.00 -3.57
CA GLU A 126 11.67 8.55 -4.67
C GLU A 126 11.01 8.40 -6.05
N SER A 127 10.12 7.41 -6.20
CA SER A 127 9.37 7.22 -7.45
C SER A 127 8.13 8.11 -7.54
N LEU A 128 7.52 8.47 -6.41
CA LEU A 128 6.31 9.29 -6.33
C LEU A 128 6.62 10.78 -6.34
N GLU A 129 7.69 11.20 -5.66
CA GLU A 129 8.10 12.60 -5.54
C GLU A 129 8.16 13.34 -6.88
N PRO A 130 8.82 12.83 -7.95
CA PRO A 130 8.85 13.53 -9.24
C PRO A 130 7.50 13.51 -9.98
N ILE A 131 6.55 12.67 -9.60
CA ILE A 131 5.21 12.64 -10.22
C ILE A 131 4.30 13.65 -9.53
N LEU A 132 4.40 13.75 -8.20
CA LEU A 132 3.50 14.54 -7.38
C LEU A 132 4.01 15.97 -7.16
N ASP A 133 5.31 16.17 -6.95
CA ASP A 133 5.86 17.46 -6.55
C ASP A 133 6.56 18.23 -7.70
N GLU A 134 7.27 17.54 -8.61
CA GLU A 134 7.94 18.24 -9.73
C GLU A 134 7.01 18.94 -10.74
N PRO A 135 5.79 18.47 -11.09
CA PRO A 135 4.92 19.22 -11.98
C PRO A 135 4.46 20.55 -11.36
N GLU A 136 4.33 20.61 -10.04
CA GLU A 136 3.97 21.82 -9.29
C GLU A 136 5.14 22.83 -9.25
N GLN A 137 6.37 22.34 -9.09
CA GLN A 137 7.58 23.17 -9.07
C GLN A 137 7.90 23.83 -10.42
N ARG A 138 7.52 23.23 -11.56
CA ARG A 138 7.72 23.84 -12.90
C ARG A 138 6.73 24.98 -13.21
N LEU A 139 5.57 25.01 -12.54
CA LEU A 139 4.55 26.04 -12.73
C LEU A 139 4.70 27.22 -11.75
N ALA A 140 5.55 27.07 -10.72
CA ALA A 140 5.81 28.07 -9.70
C ALA A 140 7.03 28.97 -9.98
N VAL A 141 7.61 28.90 -11.20
CA VAL A 141 8.76 29.71 -11.65
C VAL A 141 8.34 30.71 -12.73
#